data_AF-A0A6P0INQ2-F1
#
_entry.id   AF-A0A6P0INQ2-F1
#
_cell.length_a   1.000
_cell.length_b   1.000
_cell.length_c   1.000
_cell.angle_alpha   90.00
_cell.angle_beta   90.00
_cell.angle_gamma   90.00
#
_symmetry.space_group_name_H-M   'P 1'
#
loop_
_entity.id
_entity.type
_entity.pdbx_description
1 polymer ?
#
loop_
_entity_poly.entity_id
_entity_poly.type
_entity_poly.pdbx_seq_one_letter_code
_entity_poly.pdbx_strand_id
1 'polypeptide(L)'
;MLTHIHPFLSITSPINADALVVEGWLPDYALKGAMEEFDRGNYQKIITTGLPLRKGYYLSEYKSYAELTAATFIALGFEPDKLVAVPAPDVNVNRTLASAQALREWLLTSDESIKSINLYSFDVHTRRSW
;
A
#
# COMPACT_ATOMS: atom_id res chain seq x y z
N MET A 1 -31.31 8.88 -9.38
CA MET A 1 -30.60 8.00 -8.42
C MET A 1 -29.31 7.54 -9.09
N LEU A 2 -28.14 7.86 -8.55
CA LEU A 2 -26.84 7.48 -9.14
C LEU A 2 -26.43 6.09 -8.62
N THR A 3 -26.92 5.03 -9.26
CA THR A 3 -26.77 3.63 -8.79
C THR A 3 -25.44 2.96 -9.16
N HIS A 4 -24.54 3.65 -9.87
CA HIS A 4 -23.30 3.05 -10.40
C HIS A 4 -22.02 3.72 -9.89
N ILE A 5 -22.11 4.63 -8.91
CA ILE A 5 -20.93 5.37 -8.41
C ILE A 5 -19.95 4.45 -7.69
N HIS A 6 -20.45 3.56 -6.81
CA HIS A 6 -19.56 2.69 -6.04
C HIS A 6 -18.75 1.75 -6.94
N PRO A 7 -19.36 0.89 -7.80
CA PRO A 7 -18.60 0.04 -8.72
C PRO A 7 -17.68 0.81 -9.67
N PHE A 8 -18.06 2.04 -10.04
CA PHE A 8 -17.19 2.92 -10.78
C PHE A 8 -15.93 3.24 -9.96
N LEU A 9 -16.05 3.67 -8.71
CA LEU A 9 -14.90 4.10 -7.89
C LEU A 9 -14.06 2.94 -7.31
N SER A 10 -14.67 1.79 -7.02
CA SER A 10 -14.03 0.60 -6.44
C SER A 10 -13.55 -0.38 -7.51
N ILE A 11 -12.71 0.07 -8.44
CA ILE A 11 -12.23 -0.77 -9.57
C ILE A 11 -11.38 -1.94 -9.06
N THR A 12 -11.53 -3.12 -9.66
CA THR A 12 -10.72 -4.31 -9.35
C THR A 12 -10.31 -4.96 -10.66
N SER A 13 -9.01 -4.98 -10.95
CA SER A 13 -8.46 -5.55 -12.18
C SER A 13 -7.00 -6.01 -11.97
N PRO A 14 -6.75 -6.97 -11.06
CA PRO A 14 -5.40 -7.45 -10.79
C PRO A 14 -4.81 -8.19 -11.99
N ILE A 15 -3.48 -8.14 -12.11
CA ILE A 15 -2.70 -8.93 -13.07
C ILE A 15 -1.84 -9.97 -12.32
N ASN A 16 -1.17 -10.87 -13.05
CA ASN A 16 -0.05 -11.59 -12.45
C ASN A 16 1.09 -10.59 -12.22
N ALA A 17 1.45 -10.35 -10.96
CA ALA A 17 2.37 -9.30 -10.55
C ALA A 17 3.44 -9.82 -9.60
N ASP A 18 4.62 -9.19 -9.64
CA ASP A 18 5.75 -9.54 -8.79
C ASP A 18 5.59 -9.03 -7.36
N ALA A 19 4.91 -7.89 -7.15
CA ALA A 19 4.71 -7.31 -5.83
C ALA A 19 3.30 -6.76 -5.61
N LEU A 20 2.84 -6.81 -4.36
CA LEU A 20 1.59 -6.24 -3.92
C LEU A 20 1.88 -4.93 -3.18
N VAL A 21 1.50 -3.81 -3.78
CA VAL A 21 1.63 -2.49 -3.17
C VAL A 21 0.39 -2.23 -2.33
N VAL A 22 0.54 -1.93 -1.05
CA VAL A 22 -0.56 -1.67 -0.12
C VAL A 22 -0.52 -0.22 0.32
N GLU A 23 -1.63 0.50 0.20
CA GLU A 23 -1.73 1.85 0.74
C GLU A 23 -1.73 1.80 2.28
N GLY A 24 -0.89 2.61 2.93
CA GLY A 24 -0.63 2.51 4.36
C GLY A 24 -1.70 3.15 5.26
N TRP A 25 -2.80 3.66 4.70
CA TRP A 25 -3.90 4.22 5.49
C TRP A 25 -5.02 3.20 5.75
N LEU A 26 -4.89 1.98 5.21
CA LEU A 26 -5.88 0.93 5.31
C LEU A 26 -6.13 0.49 6.75
N PRO A 27 -7.37 0.14 7.11
CA PRO A 27 -7.68 -0.44 8.42
C PRO A 27 -7.16 -1.88 8.53
N ASP A 28 -6.88 -2.34 9.75
CA ASP A 28 -6.26 -3.65 10.02
C ASP A 28 -6.98 -4.84 9.37
N TYR A 29 -8.32 -4.81 9.28
CA TYR A 29 -9.06 -5.90 8.61
C TYR A 29 -8.80 -5.94 7.10
N ALA A 30 -8.52 -4.79 6.46
CA ALA A 30 -8.15 -4.73 5.06
C ALA A 30 -6.72 -5.22 4.85
N LEU A 31 -5.83 -5.06 5.85
CA LEU A 31 -4.48 -5.65 5.80
C LEU A 31 -4.53 -7.17 5.83
N LYS A 32 -5.43 -7.78 6.62
CA LYS A 32 -5.68 -9.22 6.54
C LYS A 32 -6.13 -9.66 5.14
N GLY A 33 -7.03 -8.90 4.52
CA GLY A 33 -7.43 -9.13 3.12
C GLY A 33 -6.27 -8.97 2.12
N ALA A 34 -5.31 -8.08 2.39
CA ALA A 34 -4.10 -7.97 1.60
C ALA A 34 -3.14 -9.15 1.80
N MET A 35 -3.06 -9.73 3.01
CA MET A 35 -2.32 -10.97 3.25
C MET A 35 -2.95 -12.14 2.49
N GLU A 36 -4.28 -12.26 2.52
CA GLU A 36 -5.01 -13.28 1.75
C GLU A 36 -4.80 -13.10 0.24
N GLU A 37 -4.77 -11.86 -0.26
CA GLU A 37 -4.43 -11.57 -1.65
C GLU A 37 -2.98 -11.99 -1.97
N PHE A 38 -2.05 -11.66 -1.08
CA PHE A 38 -0.65 -12.04 -1.22
C PHE A 38 -0.48 -13.56 -1.32
N ASP A 39 -1.14 -14.32 -0.45
CA ASP A 39 -1.07 -15.79 -0.42
C ASP A 39 -1.72 -16.46 -1.64
N ARG A 40 -2.75 -15.83 -2.22
CA ARG A 40 -3.39 -16.33 -3.45
C ARG A 40 -2.60 -16.01 -4.71
N GLY A 41 -1.84 -14.91 -4.70
CA GLY A 41 -0.98 -14.51 -5.80
C GLY A 41 0.41 -15.10 -5.70
N ASN A 42 1.19 -14.97 -6.77
CA ASN A 42 2.61 -15.37 -6.78
C ASN A 42 3.51 -14.16 -6.48
N TYR A 43 3.11 -13.33 -5.51
CA TYR A 43 3.86 -12.13 -5.15
C TYR A 43 5.13 -12.50 -4.38
N GLN A 44 6.18 -11.75 -4.65
CA GLN A 44 7.48 -11.88 -3.98
C GLN A 44 7.54 -10.98 -2.74
N LYS A 45 6.90 -9.80 -2.80
CA LYS A 45 6.95 -8.75 -1.75
C LYS A 45 5.60 -8.08 -1.55
N ILE A 46 5.29 -7.73 -0.29
CA ILE A 46 4.35 -6.66 0.06
C ILE A 46 5.15 -5.36 0.20
N ILE A 47 4.69 -4.30 -0.45
CA ILE A 47 5.27 -2.97 -0.34
C ILE A 47 4.23 -2.02 0.24
N THR A 48 4.42 -1.57 1.47
CA THR A 48 3.52 -0.58 2.09
C THR A 48 3.97 0.82 1.75
N THR A 49 3.05 1.69 1.33
CA THR A 49 3.35 3.08 0.95
C THR A 49 2.59 4.06 1.84
N GLY A 50 3.11 5.28 2.00
CA GLY A 50 2.36 6.32 2.71
C GLY A 50 3.20 7.45 3.25
N LEU A 51 2.53 8.59 3.44
CA LEU A 51 3.10 9.83 3.99
C LEU A 51 3.26 9.75 5.52
N PRO A 52 3.83 10.79 6.15
CA PRO A 52 3.83 10.90 7.60
C PRO A 52 2.43 10.75 8.22
N LEU A 53 2.38 10.19 9.42
CA LEU A 53 1.14 10.04 10.17
C LEU A 53 0.52 11.42 10.41
N ARG A 54 -0.73 11.61 9.98
CA ARG A 54 -1.45 12.88 10.21
C ARG A 54 -2.11 12.94 11.59
N LYS A 55 -2.28 11.79 12.23
CA LYS A 55 -2.80 11.64 13.59
C LYS A 55 -1.97 10.59 14.30
N GLY A 56 -1.66 10.83 15.56
CA GLY A 56 -0.84 9.91 16.37
C GLY A 56 0.67 10.04 16.17
N TYR A 57 1.17 10.93 15.29
CA TYR A 57 2.60 11.10 15.01
C TYR A 57 3.48 11.28 16.26
N TYR A 58 3.05 12.10 17.21
CA TYR A 58 3.79 12.36 18.45
C TYR A 58 3.69 11.22 19.47
N LEU A 59 2.72 10.31 19.33
CA LEU A 59 2.47 9.20 20.27
C LEU A 59 2.96 7.85 19.72
N SER A 60 3.01 7.71 18.39
CA SER A 60 3.40 6.50 17.69
C SER A 60 4.93 6.37 17.63
N GLU A 61 5.43 5.15 17.74
CA GLU A 61 6.83 4.82 17.45
C GLU A 61 7.15 5.07 15.96
N TYR A 62 6.24 4.65 15.08
CA TYR A 62 6.33 4.85 13.62
C TYR A 62 5.92 6.26 13.21
N LYS A 63 6.58 6.81 12.19
CA LYS A 63 6.39 8.21 11.76
C LYS A 63 5.66 8.35 10.43
N SER A 64 5.57 7.29 9.65
CA SER A 64 4.79 7.23 8.41
C SER A 64 3.71 6.15 8.43
N TYR A 65 2.69 6.34 7.59
CA TYR A 65 1.69 5.31 7.30
C TYR A 65 2.31 4.06 6.66
N ALA A 66 3.41 4.20 5.88
CA ALA A 66 4.14 3.07 5.34
C ALA A 66 4.71 2.19 6.47
N GLU A 67 5.50 2.79 7.36
CA GLU A 67 6.15 2.07 8.47
C GLU A 67 5.12 1.50 9.46
N LEU A 68 4.10 2.29 9.82
CA LEU A 68 3.05 1.82 10.72
C LEU A 68 2.34 0.60 10.13
N THR A 69 2.02 0.62 8.84
CA THR A 69 1.34 -0.49 8.18
C THR A 69 2.24 -1.71 8.08
N ALA A 70 3.52 -1.54 7.76
CA ALA A 70 4.48 -2.65 7.75
C ALA A 70 4.60 -3.29 9.15
N ALA A 71 4.69 -2.48 10.20
CA ALA A 71 4.70 -2.98 11.56
C ALA A 71 3.41 -3.73 11.92
N THR A 72 2.25 -3.25 11.46
CA THR A 72 0.98 -3.96 11.64
C THR A 72 0.98 -5.31 10.91
N PHE A 73 1.51 -5.39 9.67
CA PHE A 73 1.66 -6.69 8.96
C PHE A 73 2.51 -7.68 9.77
N ILE A 74 3.65 -7.23 10.31
CA ILE A 74 4.52 -8.07 11.14
C ILE A 74 3.78 -8.53 12.40
N ALA A 75 3.07 -7.62 13.07
CA ALA A 75 2.27 -7.95 14.26
C ALA A 75 1.11 -8.93 13.95
N LEU A 76 0.60 -8.91 12.72
CA LEU A 76 -0.40 -9.87 12.21
C LEU A 76 0.22 -11.21 11.76
N GLY A 77 1.55 -11.36 11.83
CA GLY A 77 2.26 -12.60 11.52
C GLY A 77 2.81 -12.70 10.10
N PHE A 78 2.87 -11.59 9.35
CA PHE A 78 3.49 -11.58 8.02
C PHE A 78 5.03 -11.69 8.11
N GLU A 79 5.64 -12.37 7.15
CA GLU A 79 7.08 -12.62 7.10
C GLU A 79 7.87 -11.32 6.80
N PRO A 80 8.75 -10.85 7.70
CA PRO A 80 9.45 -9.57 7.52
C PRO A 80 10.31 -9.49 6.25
N ASP A 81 10.92 -10.61 5.83
CA ASP A 81 11.80 -10.63 4.65
C ASP A 81 11.05 -10.36 3.34
N LYS A 82 9.73 -10.58 3.33
CA LYS A 82 8.85 -10.30 2.19
C LYS A 82 8.16 -8.94 2.28
N LEU A 83 8.53 -8.09 3.23
CA LEU A 83 7.86 -6.83 3.49
C LEU A 83 8.81 -5.65 3.35
N VAL A 84 8.36 -4.60 2.67
CA VAL A 84 9.11 -3.35 2.55
C VAL A 84 8.21 -2.15 2.83
N ALA A 85 8.68 -1.25 3.69
CA ALA A 85 8.05 0.06 3.89
C ALA A 85 8.71 1.10 3.00
N VAL A 86 7.91 1.79 2.17
CA VAL A 86 8.36 2.90 1.32
C VAL A 86 7.62 4.18 1.77
N PRO A 87 8.20 4.94 2.71
CA PRO A 87 7.63 6.19 3.16
C PRO A 87 7.75 7.27 2.08
N ALA A 88 6.73 8.12 1.98
CA ALA A 88 6.69 9.28 1.08
C ALA A 88 6.96 10.59 1.85
N PRO A 89 7.45 11.64 1.18
CA PRO A 89 7.69 12.94 1.82
C PRO A 89 6.40 13.59 2.33
N ASP A 90 6.52 14.47 3.33
CA ASP A 90 5.37 15.24 3.83
C ASP A 90 4.90 16.25 2.77
N VAL A 91 3.71 16.02 2.23
CA VAL A 91 3.05 16.95 1.33
C VAL A 91 1.58 17.15 1.73
N ASN A 92 1.13 18.39 1.61
CA ASN A 92 -0.25 18.75 1.90
C ASN A 92 -1.20 18.45 0.74
N VAL A 93 -0.70 18.52 -0.49
CA VAL A 93 -1.43 18.30 -1.75
C VAL A 93 -0.76 17.17 -2.53
N ASN A 94 -1.49 16.48 -3.42
CA ASN A 94 -0.95 15.41 -4.28
C ASN A 94 -0.31 14.23 -3.52
N ARG A 95 -0.88 13.86 -2.37
CA ARG A 95 -0.39 12.77 -1.52
C ARG A 95 -0.26 11.40 -2.23
N THR A 96 -1.27 11.02 -3.01
CA THR A 96 -1.23 9.77 -3.80
C THR A 96 -0.06 9.80 -4.78
N LEU A 97 0.14 10.93 -5.48
CA LEU A 97 1.26 11.11 -6.39
C LEU A 97 2.61 11.03 -5.67
N ALA A 98 2.75 11.67 -4.50
CA ALA A 98 3.98 11.59 -3.71
C ALA A 98 4.31 10.15 -3.28
N SER A 99 3.29 9.36 -2.93
CA SER A 99 3.46 7.93 -2.61
C SER A 99 3.89 7.13 -3.84
N ALA A 100 3.28 7.39 -5.00
CA ALA A 100 3.66 6.74 -6.26
C ALA A 100 5.07 7.11 -6.73
N GLN A 101 5.49 8.37 -6.52
CA GLN A 101 6.85 8.85 -6.83
C GLN A 101 7.89 8.18 -5.94
N ALA A 102 7.65 8.12 -4.62
CA ALA A 102 8.54 7.43 -3.68
C ALA A 102 8.66 5.93 -4.01
N LEU A 103 7.54 5.27 -4.32
CA LEU A 103 7.55 3.88 -4.78
C LEU A 103 8.36 3.70 -6.06
N ARG A 104 8.16 4.57 -7.07
CA ARG A 104 8.92 4.53 -8.32
C ARG A 104 10.41 4.69 -8.08
N GLU A 105 10.81 5.64 -7.25
CA GLU A 105 12.21 5.86 -6.89
C GLU A 105 12.81 4.62 -6.20
N TRP A 106 12.07 4.02 -5.25
CA TRP A 106 12.48 2.79 -4.60
C TRP A 106 12.65 1.64 -5.61
N LEU A 107 11.67 1.39 -6.48
CA LEU A 107 11.75 0.35 -7.52
C LEU A 107 12.94 0.53 -8.47
N LEU A 108 13.32 1.78 -8.78
CA LEU A 108 14.44 2.08 -9.67
C LEU A 108 15.81 1.95 -9.00
N THR A 109 15.86 1.97 -7.67
CA THR A 109 17.11 2.01 -6.90
C THR A 109 17.34 0.78 -6.03
N SER A 110 16.29 -0.02 -5.79
CA SER A 110 16.39 -1.31 -5.11
C SER A 110 17.03 -2.36 -6.01
N ASP A 111 17.71 -3.32 -5.41
CA ASP A 111 18.22 -4.52 -6.10
C ASP A 111 17.13 -5.59 -6.37
N GLU A 112 15.88 -5.29 -6.03
CA GLU A 112 14.73 -6.18 -6.21
C GLU A 112 14.30 -6.25 -7.68
N SER A 113 14.05 -7.45 -8.22
CA SER A 113 13.67 -7.64 -9.63
C SER A 113 12.15 -7.53 -9.85
N ILE A 114 11.54 -6.43 -9.40
CA ILE A 114 10.09 -6.20 -9.51
C ILE A 114 9.78 -5.49 -10.83
N LYS A 115 9.05 -6.16 -11.73
CA LYS A 115 8.69 -5.64 -13.06
C LYS A 115 7.20 -5.33 -13.21
N SER A 116 6.39 -5.87 -12.30
CA SER A 116 4.94 -5.76 -12.31
C SER A 116 4.42 -5.65 -10.89
N ILE A 117 3.39 -4.81 -10.71
CA ILE A 117 2.78 -4.56 -9.40
C ILE A 117 1.26 -4.61 -9.50
N ASN A 118 0.61 -5.07 -8.44
CA ASN A 118 -0.79 -4.78 -8.17
C ASN A 118 -0.88 -3.76 -7.04
N LEU A 119 -1.87 -2.88 -7.09
CA LEU A 119 -2.19 -1.94 -6.03
C LEU A 119 -3.40 -2.41 -5.23
N TYR A 120 -3.20 -2.60 -3.93
CA TYR A 120 -4.24 -2.86 -2.94
C TYR A 120 -4.62 -1.55 -2.24
N SER A 121 -5.79 -1.04 -2.61
CA SER A 121 -6.43 0.15 -2.04
C SER A 121 -7.82 -0.23 -1.51
N PHE A 122 -8.52 0.72 -0.90
CA PHE A 122 -9.75 0.44 -0.17
C PHE A 122 -10.96 1.17 -0.74
N ASP A 123 -11.97 0.40 -1.15
CA ASP A 123 -13.31 0.86 -1.52
C ASP A 123 -13.27 1.96 -2.62
N VAL A 124 -14.09 3.00 -2.51
CA VAL A 124 -14.19 4.11 -3.47
C VAL A 124 -12.90 4.90 -3.69
N HIS A 125 -11.83 4.61 -2.95
CA HIS A 125 -10.53 5.25 -3.15
C HIS A 125 -9.70 4.58 -4.24
N THR A 126 -10.03 3.37 -4.68
CA THR A 126 -9.20 2.59 -5.61
C THR A 126 -8.99 3.28 -6.95
N ARG A 127 -10.04 3.82 -7.59
CA ARG A 127 -9.89 4.47 -8.92
C ARG A 127 -8.95 5.68 -8.90
N ARG A 128 -8.84 6.40 -7.78
CA ARG A 128 -7.93 7.55 -7.70
C ARG A 128 -6.47 7.13 -7.79
N SER A 129 -6.16 5.95 -7.29
CA SER A 129 -4.79 5.45 -7.19
C SER A 129 -4.41 4.48 -8.32
N TRP A 130 -5.41 3.96 -9.06
CA TRP A 130 -5.23 3.12 -10.26
C TRP A 130 -4.67 3.88 -11.46
#